data_AF-A0A178GHI3-F1
#
_entry.id   AF-A0A178GHI3-F1
#
_cell.length_a   1.000
_cell.length_b   1.000
_cell.length_c   1.000
_cell.angle_alpha   90.00
_cell.angle_beta   90.00
_cell.angle_gamma   90.00
#
_symmetry.space_group_name_H-M   'P 1'
#
loop_
_entity.id
_entity.type
_entity.pdbx_description
1 polymer ?
#
loop_
_entity_poly.entity_id
_entity_poly.type
_entity_poly.pdbx_seq_one_letter_code
_entity_poly.pdbx_strand_id
1 'polypeptide(L)'
;MKNQNSPEIITIDDQNFGSHVEHWTLLTDNPGTDVPQWLGKALDEPIMPMGLCTQECDMDTETWLIQGPSKAPVQLSQVIAVENNKPQAVKTAFPCFDSPYQVKATIDRIISCKSNTQAVLRLNLGADNIIYAFDNLYSVNHLCYEKDQLYVVNLNAWAYELEAVSDHEHLVVDDPASIKHHRALNAILADNNGIAPDNLQEQIDAWQPQSEEDKEPVTVDFSKMVAYLYGETLGQEDEAWFQGNIVGKTSMQFMDQDYTLYDVALIHDEGQPATLIRIATRNAEYKNFEIGQYIRGNLWIQASIYSKAT
;
A
#
# COMPACT_ATOMS: atom_id res chain seq x y z
N MET A 1 -22.91 19.73 0.78
CA MET A 1 -22.03 20.50 1.70
C MET A 1 -20.70 19.79 1.68
N LYS A 2 -19.59 20.47 1.33
CA LYS A 2 -18.25 19.86 1.36
C LYS A 2 -17.94 19.47 2.80
N ASN A 3 -17.66 18.20 3.06
CA ASN A 3 -17.31 17.69 4.39
C ASN A 3 -16.11 18.49 4.91
N GLN A 4 -16.33 19.35 5.92
CA GLN A 4 -15.25 20.04 6.65
C GLN A 4 -14.45 19.08 7.54
N ASN A 5 -14.80 17.79 7.56
CA ASN A 5 -14.22 16.76 8.39
C ASN A 5 -13.59 15.64 7.55
N SER A 6 -12.94 15.93 6.42
CA SER A 6 -12.18 14.94 5.64
C SER A 6 -10.70 14.89 6.08
N PRO A 7 -10.00 13.77 5.87
CA PRO A 7 -8.53 13.72 5.96
C PRO A 7 -7.87 14.79 5.08
N GLU A 8 -6.57 15.02 5.29
CA GLU A 8 -5.78 15.86 4.38
C GLU A 8 -5.75 15.22 2.98
N ILE A 9 -6.05 16.00 1.94
CA ILE A 9 -6.04 15.51 0.55
C ILE A 9 -4.98 16.27 -0.25
N ILE A 10 -4.05 15.53 -0.84
CA ILE A 10 -3.11 16.03 -1.84
C ILE A 10 -3.57 15.53 -3.21
N THR A 11 -3.88 16.45 -4.13
CA THR A 11 -4.28 16.09 -5.49
C THR A 11 -3.10 16.19 -6.44
N ILE A 12 -2.83 15.10 -7.17
CA ILE A 12 -1.80 15.03 -8.20
C ILE A 12 -2.41 14.79 -9.58
N ASP A 13 -1.61 14.98 -10.64
CA ASP A 13 -2.02 14.62 -11.99
C ASP A 13 -2.20 13.11 -12.13
N ASP A 14 -3.22 12.69 -12.88
CA ASP A 14 -3.55 11.27 -13.09
C ASP A 14 -2.37 10.45 -13.64
N GLN A 15 -1.45 11.09 -14.37
CA GLN A 15 -0.25 10.45 -14.92
C GLN A 15 0.81 10.14 -13.86
N ASN A 16 0.73 10.77 -12.69
CA ASN A 16 1.73 10.64 -11.62
C ASN A 16 1.45 9.49 -10.66
N PHE A 17 0.31 8.81 -10.77
CA PHE A 17 -0.01 7.62 -9.97
C PHE A 17 0.86 6.41 -10.32
N GLY A 18 1.99 6.58 -11.00
CA GLY A 18 2.71 5.47 -11.63
C GLY A 18 1.83 4.80 -12.69
N SER A 19 2.45 4.06 -13.61
CA SER A 19 1.63 3.18 -14.44
C SER A 19 1.25 1.98 -13.57
N HIS A 20 0.12 2.03 -12.84
CA HIS A 20 -0.42 0.84 -12.13
C HIS A 20 -0.63 -0.35 -13.11
N VAL A 21 -0.58 -0.05 -14.40
CA VAL A 21 -0.45 -1.01 -15.50
C VAL A 21 0.81 -1.89 -15.37
N GLU A 22 1.93 -1.38 -14.89
CA GLU A 22 3.16 -2.15 -14.64
C GLU A 22 2.95 -3.25 -13.61
N HIS A 23 2.07 -3.07 -12.62
CA HIS A 23 1.77 -4.11 -11.62
C HIS A 23 1.16 -5.37 -12.23
N TRP A 24 0.57 -5.31 -13.43
CA TRP A 24 0.10 -6.51 -14.12
C TRP A 24 1.22 -7.50 -14.44
N THR A 25 2.48 -7.03 -14.52
CA THR A 25 3.63 -7.92 -14.66
C THR A 25 3.81 -8.87 -13.46
N LEU A 26 3.26 -8.52 -12.29
CA LEU A 26 3.22 -9.39 -11.11
C LEU A 26 2.29 -10.59 -11.31
N LEU A 27 1.33 -10.52 -12.25
CA LEU A 27 0.35 -11.58 -12.49
C LEU A 27 0.58 -12.33 -13.82
N THR A 28 1.25 -11.72 -14.79
CA THR A 28 1.55 -12.35 -16.09
C THR A 28 2.80 -11.77 -16.72
N ASP A 29 3.50 -12.58 -17.52
CA ASP A 29 4.59 -12.14 -18.38
C ASP A 29 4.10 -11.40 -19.65
N ASN A 30 2.80 -11.47 -19.98
CA ASN A 30 2.22 -10.91 -21.20
C ASN A 30 1.01 -10.00 -20.93
N PRO A 31 1.16 -8.94 -20.10
CA PRO A 31 0.03 -8.13 -19.66
C PRO A 31 -0.77 -7.49 -20.81
N GLY A 32 -0.10 -7.09 -21.90
CA GLY A 32 -0.76 -6.48 -23.07
C GLY A 32 -1.71 -7.42 -23.82
N THR A 33 -1.61 -8.73 -23.64
CA THR A 33 -2.47 -9.73 -24.30
C THR A 33 -3.45 -10.35 -23.30
N ASP A 34 -2.98 -10.69 -22.10
CA ASP A 34 -3.75 -11.47 -21.14
C ASP A 34 -4.75 -10.60 -20.38
N VAL A 35 -4.32 -9.43 -19.89
CA VAL A 35 -5.15 -8.55 -19.05
C VAL A 35 -6.44 -8.13 -19.75
N PRO A 36 -6.45 -7.69 -21.02
CA PRO A 36 -7.71 -7.36 -21.70
C PRO A 36 -8.70 -8.53 -21.75
N GLN A 37 -8.21 -9.77 -21.92
CA GLN A 37 -9.06 -10.95 -21.91
C GLN A 37 -9.60 -11.24 -20.51
N TRP A 38 -8.76 -11.11 -19.49
CA TRP A 38 -9.14 -11.34 -18.11
C TRP A 38 -10.16 -10.31 -17.62
N LEU A 39 -9.97 -9.03 -17.96
CA LEU A 39 -10.94 -7.97 -17.67
C LEU A 39 -12.28 -8.23 -18.34
N GLY A 40 -12.28 -8.75 -19.58
CA GLY A 40 -13.49 -9.20 -20.26
C GLY A 40 -14.20 -10.34 -19.51
N LYS A 41 -13.46 -11.39 -19.13
CA LYS A 41 -13.99 -12.53 -18.36
C LYS A 41 -14.50 -12.14 -16.97
N ALA A 42 -13.85 -11.17 -16.32
CA ALA A 42 -14.28 -10.67 -15.01
C ALA A 42 -15.71 -10.10 -15.04
N LEU A 43 -16.17 -9.63 -16.20
CA LEU A 43 -17.53 -9.11 -16.39
C LEU A 43 -18.60 -10.20 -16.54
N ASP A 44 -18.24 -11.48 -16.62
CA ASP A 44 -19.20 -12.59 -16.66
C ASP A 44 -19.86 -12.81 -15.28
N GLU A 45 -19.15 -12.52 -14.19
CA GLU A 45 -19.64 -12.59 -12.81
C GLU A 45 -19.27 -11.33 -12.01
N PRO A 46 -19.81 -10.14 -12.37
CA PRO A 46 -19.40 -8.89 -11.78
C PRO A 46 -20.07 -8.64 -10.42
N ILE A 47 -19.35 -7.93 -9.56
CA ILE A 47 -19.84 -7.33 -8.31
C ILE A 47 -19.56 -5.83 -8.38
N MET A 48 -20.48 -5.00 -7.89
CA MET A 48 -20.21 -3.59 -7.58
C MET A 48 -20.09 -3.46 -6.06
N PRO A 49 -18.87 -3.35 -5.50
CA PRO A 49 -18.69 -3.22 -4.07
C PRO A 49 -19.29 -1.91 -3.56
N MET A 50 -19.99 -1.98 -2.43
CA MET A 50 -20.55 -0.81 -1.74
C MET A 50 -19.51 -0.07 -0.88
N GLY A 51 -18.39 -0.71 -0.54
CA GLY A 51 -17.40 -0.12 0.37
C GLY A 51 -18.03 0.35 1.68
N LEU A 52 -17.86 1.63 2.00
CA LEU A 52 -18.43 2.31 3.16
C LEU A 52 -19.86 2.84 2.94
N CYS A 53 -20.37 2.83 1.72
CA CYS A 53 -21.72 3.29 1.40
C CYS A 53 -22.78 2.41 2.07
N THR A 54 -23.80 3.02 2.66
CA THR A 54 -24.88 2.28 3.33
C THR A 54 -26.02 1.92 2.38
N GLN A 55 -26.18 2.70 1.32
CA GLN A 55 -27.21 2.55 0.30
C GLN A 55 -26.62 2.87 -1.08
N GLU A 56 -27.15 2.27 -2.15
CA GLU A 56 -26.66 2.48 -3.53
C GLU A 56 -26.69 3.96 -3.94
N CYS A 57 -27.63 4.74 -3.42
CA CYS A 57 -27.70 6.19 -3.69
C CYS A 57 -26.58 7.01 -3.03
N ASP A 58 -25.81 6.42 -2.13
CA ASP A 58 -24.63 7.04 -1.52
C ASP A 58 -23.38 6.90 -2.40
N MET A 59 -23.41 6.01 -3.40
CA MET A 59 -22.28 5.77 -4.31
C MET A 59 -22.12 6.92 -5.31
N ASP A 60 -20.89 7.10 -5.80
CA ASP A 60 -20.59 8.06 -6.85
C ASP A 60 -21.35 7.73 -8.15
N THR A 61 -22.08 8.71 -8.69
CA THR A 61 -22.84 8.57 -9.93
C THR A 61 -21.99 8.76 -11.18
N GLU A 62 -20.81 9.35 -11.06
CA GLU A 62 -19.88 9.63 -12.17
C GLU A 62 -18.90 8.47 -12.41
N THR A 63 -18.83 7.50 -11.48
CA THR A 63 -17.85 6.41 -11.52
C THR A 63 -18.48 5.09 -11.10
N TRP A 64 -18.22 4.01 -11.84
CA TRP A 64 -18.51 2.64 -11.40
C TRP A 64 -17.22 1.91 -11.07
N LEU A 65 -17.17 1.28 -9.89
CA LEU A 65 -16.20 0.25 -9.56
C LEU A 65 -16.84 -1.11 -9.78
N ILE A 66 -16.29 -1.89 -10.71
CA ILE A 66 -16.72 -3.26 -10.99
C ILE A 66 -15.59 -4.20 -10.63
N GLN A 67 -15.88 -5.21 -9.82
CA GLN A 67 -14.95 -6.26 -9.42
C GLN A 67 -15.44 -7.61 -9.91
N GLY A 68 -14.55 -8.43 -10.46
CA GLY A 68 -14.91 -9.79 -10.83
C GLY A 68 -13.71 -10.67 -11.19
N PRO A 69 -13.88 -11.99 -11.28
CA PRO A 69 -15.13 -12.72 -11.03
C PRO A 69 -15.54 -12.71 -9.55
N SER A 70 -16.84 -12.90 -9.30
CA SER A 70 -17.39 -12.95 -7.94
C SER A 70 -16.77 -14.09 -7.14
N LYS A 71 -16.31 -13.81 -5.91
CA LYS A 71 -15.69 -14.80 -4.99
C LYS A 71 -14.42 -15.48 -5.53
N ALA A 72 -13.84 -14.98 -6.61
CA ALA A 72 -12.54 -15.44 -7.05
C ALA A 72 -11.47 -15.03 -6.02
N PRO A 73 -10.42 -15.87 -5.78
CA PRO A 73 -9.33 -15.52 -4.86
C PRO A 73 -8.63 -14.22 -5.24
N VAL A 74 -8.53 -13.94 -6.54
CA VAL A 74 -8.10 -12.66 -7.11
C VAL A 74 -9.25 -12.10 -7.91
N GLN A 75 -9.64 -10.87 -7.60
CA GLN A 75 -10.65 -10.12 -8.33
C GLN A 75 -9.97 -9.02 -9.14
N LEU A 76 -10.49 -8.78 -10.33
CA LEU A 76 -10.03 -7.71 -11.20
C LEU A 76 -11.00 -6.55 -11.06
N SER A 77 -10.46 -5.45 -10.54
CA SER A 77 -11.19 -4.20 -10.35
C SER A 77 -11.06 -3.34 -11.61
N GLN A 78 -12.18 -2.78 -12.04
CA GLN A 78 -12.29 -1.87 -13.17
C GLN A 78 -13.02 -0.61 -12.70
N VAL A 79 -12.35 0.54 -12.81
CA VAL A 79 -12.95 1.85 -12.55
C VAL A 79 -13.39 2.43 -13.88
N ILE A 80 -14.68 2.69 -14.04
CA ILE A 80 -15.31 3.12 -15.28
C ILE A 80 -15.95 4.49 -15.07
N ALA A 81 -15.63 5.45 -15.94
CA ALA A 81 -16.33 6.73 -15.96
C ALA A 81 -17.74 6.57 -16.53
N VAL A 82 -18.71 7.23 -15.92
CA VAL A 82 -20.13 7.09 -16.22
C VAL A 82 -20.73 8.47 -16.49
N GLU A 83 -21.52 8.56 -17.54
CA GLU A 83 -22.32 9.75 -17.84
C GLU A 83 -23.74 9.31 -18.17
N ASN A 84 -24.74 9.92 -17.52
CA ASN A 84 -26.16 9.58 -17.70
C ASN A 84 -26.45 8.08 -17.56
N ASN A 85 -25.87 7.43 -16.55
CA ASN A 85 -25.95 5.99 -16.29
C ASN A 85 -25.46 5.11 -17.44
N LYS A 86 -24.51 5.61 -18.25
CA LYS A 86 -23.88 4.86 -19.33
C LYS A 86 -22.36 4.86 -19.17
N PRO A 87 -21.70 3.70 -19.30
CA PRO A 87 -20.25 3.62 -19.23
C PRO A 87 -19.65 4.36 -20.43
N GLN A 88 -18.67 5.22 -20.16
CA GLN A 88 -17.97 6.03 -21.17
C GLN A 88 -16.60 5.45 -21.49
N ALA A 89 -15.78 5.21 -20.46
CA ALA A 89 -14.42 4.72 -20.62
C ALA A 89 -13.91 4.04 -19.35
N VAL A 90 -13.07 3.01 -19.50
CA VAL A 90 -12.27 2.46 -18.40
C VAL A 90 -11.18 3.48 -18.06
N LYS A 91 -11.13 3.89 -16.79
CA LYS A 91 -10.19 4.88 -16.26
C LYS A 91 -8.93 4.22 -15.72
N THR A 92 -9.11 3.13 -14.98
CA THR A 92 -8.02 2.28 -14.48
C THR A 92 -8.55 0.87 -14.25
N ALA A 93 -7.63 -0.09 -14.17
CA ALA A 93 -7.92 -1.44 -13.75
C ALA A 93 -6.73 -2.01 -12.99
N PHE A 94 -7.01 -2.79 -11.95
CA PHE A 94 -6.00 -3.37 -11.07
C PHE A 94 -6.48 -4.69 -10.48
N PRO A 95 -5.57 -5.63 -10.17
CA PRO A 95 -5.92 -6.82 -9.41
C PRO A 95 -6.05 -6.48 -7.92
N CYS A 96 -6.90 -7.21 -7.22
CA CYS A 96 -6.99 -7.20 -5.76
C CYS A 96 -7.28 -8.61 -5.26
N PHE A 97 -6.93 -8.88 -4.01
CA PHE A 97 -7.28 -10.12 -3.32
C PHE A 97 -7.52 -9.86 -1.84
N ASP A 98 -8.27 -10.73 -1.19
CA ASP A 98 -8.63 -10.50 0.21
C ASP A 98 -7.55 -11.02 1.17
N SER A 99 -7.26 -10.18 2.16
CA SER A 99 -6.55 -10.59 3.37
C SER A 99 -7.57 -10.92 4.46
N PRO A 100 -7.44 -12.06 5.17
CA PRO A 100 -8.35 -12.40 6.26
C PRO A 100 -8.08 -11.57 7.51
N TYR A 101 -6.99 -10.81 7.54
CA TYR A 101 -6.59 -10.00 8.68
C TYR A 101 -7.17 -8.60 8.59
N GLN A 102 -7.65 -8.13 9.73
CA GLN A 102 -8.21 -6.81 9.91
C GLN A 102 -7.36 -6.05 10.91
N VAL A 103 -7.02 -4.83 10.54
CA VAL A 103 -6.28 -3.89 11.39
C VAL A 103 -7.11 -2.63 11.56
N LYS A 104 -6.94 -1.97 12.70
CA LYS A 104 -7.57 -0.68 12.94
C LYS A 104 -6.60 0.42 12.52
N ALA A 105 -7.05 1.36 11.71
CA ALA A 105 -6.22 2.48 11.30
C ALA A 105 -7.04 3.77 11.12
N THR A 106 -6.40 4.91 11.35
CA THR A 106 -6.91 6.22 10.90
C THR A 106 -6.29 6.57 9.55
N ILE A 107 -6.99 7.40 8.77
CA ILE A 107 -6.46 7.94 7.52
C ILE A 107 -5.93 9.34 7.82
N ASP A 108 -4.61 9.48 7.84
CA ASP A 108 -3.97 10.77 8.13
C ASP A 108 -3.96 11.65 6.88
N ARG A 109 -3.71 11.04 5.72
CA ARG A 109 -3.65 11.72 4.41
C ARG A 109 -4.12 10.82 3.29
N ILE A 110 -4.70 11.44 2.26
CA ILE A 110 -5.09 10.82 1.00
C ILE A 110 -4.32 11.54 -0.11
N ILE A 111 -3.53 10.81 -0.88
CA ILE A 111 -2.98 11.30 -2.15
C ILE A 111 -3.94 10.79 -3.21
N SER A 112 -4.55 11.67 -3.99
CA SER A 112 -5.58 11.30 -4.99
C SER A 112 -5.31 11.93 -6.36
N CYS A 113 -5.84 11.32 -7.42
CA CYS A 113 -5.77 11.90 -8.76
C CYS A 113 -6.90 12.91 -9.00
N LYS A 114 -6.76 13.78 -10.02
CA LYS A 114 -7.78 14.79 -10.35
C LYS A 114 -9.12 14.17 -10.75
N SER A 115 -9.10 12.97 -11.31
CA SER A 115 -10.32 12.23 -11.67
C SER A 115 -10.98 11.49 -10.50
N ASN A 116 -10.41 11.51 -9.29
CA ASN A 116 -10.88 10.74 -8.13
C ASN A 116 -11.02 9.22 -8.37
N THR A 117 -10.28 8.67 -9.32
CA THR A 117 -10.37 7.24 -9.67
C THR A 117 -9.41 6.36 -8.87
N GLN A 118 -8.36 6.96 -8.30
CA GLN A 118 -7.26 6.26 -7.61
C GLN A 118 -6.77 7.11 -6.44
N ALA A 119 -6.32 6.43 -5.37
CA ALA A 119 -5.66 7.07 -4.25
C ALA A 119 -4.69 6.14 -3.54
N VAL A 120 -3.65 6.76 -2.96
CA VAL A 120 -2.80 6.14 -1.94
C VAL A 120 -3.18 6.76 -0.59
N LEU A 121 -3.46 5.90 0.39
CA LEU A 121 -3.79 6.31 1.75
C LEU A 121 -2.54 6.24 2.63
N ARG A 122 -2.26 7.30 3.37
CA ARG A 122 -1.36 7.26 4.52
C ARG A 122 -2.15 6.83 5.74
N LEU A 123 -2.03 5.55 6.09
CA LEU A 123 -2.70 4.91 7.21
C LEU A 123 -1.83 4.96 8.47
N ASN A 124 -2.44 5.32 9.59
CA ASN A 124 -1.81 5.25 10.91
C ASN A 124 -2.44 4.12 11.71
N LEU A 125 -1.64 3.11 12.01
CA LEU A 125 -2.04 1.88 12.72
C LEU A 125 -1.91 2.03 14.25
N GLY A 126 -1.50 3.21 14.73
CA GLY A 126 -1.22 3.51 16.13
C GLY A 126 0.27 3.47 16.47
N ALA A 127 0.65 4.18 17.53
CA ALA A 127 2.05 4.29 18.00
C ALA A 127 3.04 4.73 16.88
N ASP A 128 2.62 5.68 16.05
CA ASP A 128 3.40 6.21 14.91
C ASP A 128 3.77 5.15 13.84
N ASN A 129 3.07 4.01 13.83
CA ASN A 129 3.19 3.03 12.76
C ASN A 129 2.40 3.49 11.53
N ILE A 130 3.12 3.89 10.48
CA ILE A 130 2.57 4.43 9.25
C ILE A 130 2.75 3.44 8.11
N ILE A 131 1.67 3.19 7.35
CA ILE A 131 1.69 2.43 6.10
C ILE A 131 1.06 3.29 5.01
N TYR A 132 1.67 3.31 3.82
CA TYR A 132 1.00 3.81 2.63
C TYR A 132 0.49 2.62 1.83
N ALA A 133 -0.75 2.71 1.35
CA ALA A 133 -1.39 1.63 0.63
C ALA A 133 -2.32 2.16 -0.44
N PHE A 134 -2.36 1.48 -1.59
CA PHE A 134 -3.32 1.73 -2.64
C PHE A 134 -4.73 1.40 -2.17
N ASP A 135 -5.63 2.36 -2.22
CA ASP A 135 -7.03 2.13 -1.85
C ASP A 135 -7.82 1.55 -3.01
N ASN A 136 -8.02 0.24 -2.94
CA ASN A 136 -8.69 -0.52 -3.98
C ASN A 136 -10.23 -0.28 -4.00
N LEU A 137 -10.77 0.47 -3.05
CA LEU A 137 -12.18 0.89 -2.98
C LEU A 137 -12.35 2.41 -3.07
N TYR A 138 -11.29 3.18 -3.36
CA TYR A 138 -11.31 4.65 -3.30
C TYR A 138 -12.44 5.29 -4.10
N SER A 139 -12.63 4.85 -5.35
CA SER A 139 -13.67 5.39 -6.24
C SER A 139 -15.08 5.31 -5.65
N VAL A 140 -15.33 4.37 -4.73
CA VAL A 140 -16.60 4.26 -3.99
C VAL A 140 -16.53 4.97 -2.63
N ASN A 141 -15.39 4.87 -1.94
CA ASN A 141 -15.27 5.33 -0.55
C ASN A 141 -14.92 6.81 -0.38
N HIS A 142 -14.42 7.49 -1.41
CA HIS A 142 -13.81 8.82 -1.26
C HIS A 142 -14.70 9.88 -0.61
N LEU A 143 -16.04 9.78 -0.75
CA LEU A 143 -17.00 10.69 -0.11
C LEU A 143 -17.29 10.34 1.36
N CYS A 144 -16.93 9.14 1.81
CA CYS A 144 -17.21 8.61 3.14
C CYS A 144 -16.04 8.74 4.12
N TYR A 145 -14.87 9.20 3.66
CA TYR A 145 -13.70 9.36 4.51
C TYR A 145 -13.82 10.57 5.43
N GLU A 146 -13.58 10.32 6.72
CA GLU A 146 -13.69 11.27 7.81
C GLU A 146 -12.37 11.37 8.56
N LYS A 147 -12.02 12.59 8.96
CA LYS A 147 -10.85 12.87 9.77
C LYS A 147 -11.01 12.26 11.16
N ASP A 148 -9.91 11.74 11.71
CA ASP A 148 -9.82 11.12 13.04
C ASP A 148 -10.74 9.88 13.22
N GLN A 149 -11.38 9.41 12.15
CA GLN A 149 -12.20 8.22 12.16
C GLN A 149 -11.31 6.97 12.10
N LEU A 150 -11.59 6.04 13.01
CA LEU A 150 -10.96 4.73 13.01
C LEU A 150 -11.70 3.81 12.04
N TYR A 151 -10.97 3.17 11.13
CA TYR A 151 -11.50 2.24 10.14
C TYR A 151 -11.01 0.82 10.41
N VAL A 152 -11.77 -0.16 9.92
CA VAL A 152 -11.31 -1.54 9.80
C VAL A 152 -10.73 -1.71 8.40
N VAL A 153 -9.43 -1.96 8.33
CA VAL A 153 -8.67 -2.07 7.09
C VAL A 153 -8.18 -3.49 6.91
N ASN A 154 -8.35 -4.03 5.70
CA ASN A 154 -7.72 -5.26 5.27
C ASN A 154 -6.48 -4.90 4.44
N LEU A 155 -5.30 -5.29 4.92
CA LEU A 155 -4.04 -5.05 4.21
C LEU A 155 -3.59 -6.31 3.48
N ASN A 156 -3.26 -6.15 2.21
CA ASN A 156 -2.67 -7.16 1.36
C ASN A 156 -1.50 -6.55 0.56
N ALA A 157 -0.69 -7.40 -0.06
CA ALA A 157 0.37 -6.92 -0.94
C ALA A 157 0.72 -7.92 -2.04
N TRP A 158 1.22 -7.39 -3.16
CA TRP A 158 1.88 -8.17 -4.21
C TRP A 158 3.39 -7.98 -4.10
N ALA A 159 4.16 -9.07 -4.14
CA ALA A 159 5.61 -8.98 -4.03
C ALA A 159 6.28 -8.85 -5.40
N TYR A 160 7.10 -7.81 -5.56
CA TYR A 160 8.04 -7.68 -6.67
C TYR A 160 9.24 -8.59 -6.47
N GLU A 161 9.83 -8.49 -5.28
CA GLU A 161 11.07 -9.15 -4.92
C GLU A 161 10.97 -9.60 -3.48
N LEU A 162 11.46 -10.81 -3.19
CA LEU A 162 11.54 -11.34 -1.84
C LEU A 162 12.87 -12.06 -1.64
N GLU A 163 13.43 -11.93 -0.45
CA GLU A 163 14.58 -12.72 -0.02
C GLU A 163 14.46 -13.12 1.44
N ALA A 164 15.04 -14.27 1.78
CA ALA A 164 15.12 -14.72 3.17
C ALA A 164 16.29 -14.03 3.86
N VAL A 165 16.06 -13.60 5.10
CA VAL A 165 17.06 -12.95 5.94
C VAL A 165 17.15 -13.64 7.31
N SER A 166 18.28 -13.44 7.98
CA SER A 166 18.44 -13.88 9.37
C SER A 166 17.57 -13.04 10.31
N ASP A 167 17.13 -13.63 11.42
CA ASP A 167 16.35 -12.93 12.46
C ASP A 167 17.08 -11.73 13.08
N HIS A 168 18.41 -11.64 12.97
CA HIS A 168 19.26 -10.62 13.57
C HIS A 168 20.20 -9.97 12.54
N GLU A 169 19.67 -9.64 11.36
CA GLU A 169 20.46 -8.88 10.40
C GLU A 169 20.51 -7.40 10.84
N HIS A 170 21.70 -6.98 11.29
CA HIS A 170 22.04 -5.58 11.44
C HIS A 170 22.68 -5.11 10.15
N LEU A 171 22.16 -4.05 9.55
CA LEU A 171 22.87 -3.36 8.48
C LEU A 171 23.63 -2.20 9.08
N VAL A 172 24.95 -2.29 8.96
CA VAL A 172 25.86 -1.21 9.30
C VAL A 172 25.93 -0.31 8.09
N VAL A 173 25.23 0.82 8.14
CA VAL A 173 25.40 1.89 7.15
C VAL A 173 26.72 2.57 7.48
N ASP A 174 27.78 2.21 6.75
CA ASP A 174 29.14 2.78 6.87
C ASP A 174 29.44 3.77 5.72
N ASP A 175 28.44 4.08 4.88
CA ASP A 175 28.59 5.10 3.84
C ASP A 175 28.41 6.51 4.44
N PRO A 176 29.43 7.40 4.37
CA PRO A 176 29.37 8.72 4.99
C PRO A 176 28.24 9.61 4.46
N ALA A 177 27.85 9.46 3.19
CA ALA A 177 26.76 10.24 2.61
C ALA A 177 25.40 9.79 3.15
N SER A 178 25.21 8.47 3.28
CA SER A 178 24.00 7.85 3.84
C SER A 178 23.87 8.11 5.35
N ILE A 179 24.96 8.05 6.11
CA ILE A 179 25.00 8.43 7.53
C ILE A 179 24.61 9.90 7.68
N LYS A 180 25.22 10.80 6.87
CA LYS A 180 24.90 12.23 6.90
C LYS A 180 23.43 12.47 6.58
N HIS A 181 22.92 11.83 5.52
CA HIS A 181 21.53 11.99 5.10
C HIS A 181 20.55 11.53 6.19
N HIS A 182 20.78 10.35 6.77
CA HIS A 182 19.93 9.81 7.84
C HIS A 182 19.95 10.68 9.10
N ARG A 183 21.13 11.13 9.55
CA ARG A 183 21.27 12.00 10.72
C ARG A 183 20.65 13.38 10.47
N ALA A 184 20.86 13.94 9.28
CA ALA A 184 20.25 15.21 8.87
C ALA A 184 18.73 15.12 8.86
N LEU A 185 18.17 14.10 8.22
CA LEU A 185 16.74 13.90 8.11
C LEU A 185 16.10 13.73 9.49
N ASN A 186 16.66 12.89 10.36
CA ASN A 186 16.13 12.70 11.71
C ASN A 186 16.21 13.97 12.57
N ALA A 187 17.30 14.72 12.47
CA ALA A 187 17.42 16.00 13.17
C ALA A 187 16.39 17.02 12.68
N ILE A 188 16.25 17.16 11.36
CA ILE A 188 15.29 18.09 10.75
C ILE A 188 13.85 17.69 11.09
N LEU A 189 13.52 16.41 11.03
CA LEU A 189 12.20 15.93 11.40
C LEU A 189 11.93 16.10 12.90
N ALA A 190 12.89 15.81 13.77
CA ALA A 190 12.76 16.04 15.22
C ALA A 190 12.52 17.52 15.54
N ASP A 191 13.23 18.43 14.87
CA ASP A 191 13.10 19.87 15.04
C ASP A 191 11.76 20.42 14.47
N ASN A 192 11.13 19.69 13.55
CA ASN A 192 9.86 20.06 12.92
C ASN A 192 8.68 19.17 13.36
N ASN A 193 8.76 18.53 14.54
CA ASN A 193 7.71 17.65 15.09
C ASN A 193 7.25 16.54 14.11
N GLY A 194 8.19 15.95 13.37
CA GLY A 194 7.92 14.91 12.38
C GLY A 194 7.38 15.42 11.04
N ILE A 195 7.23 16.74 10.86
CA ILE A 195 6.74 17.34 9.60
C ILE A 195 7.95 17.73 8.75
N ALA A 196 8.06 17.17 7.55
CA ALA A 196 9.07 17.57 6.58
C ALA A 196 8.83 19.03 6.13
N PRO A 197 9.80 19.94 6.30
CA PRO A 197 9.67 21.31 5.81
C PRO A 197 9.75 21.36 4.27
N ASP A 198 9.14 22.37 3.65
CA ASP A 198 9.08 22.51 2.18
C ASP A 198 10.47 22.58 1.51
N ASN A 199 11.49 23.01 2.24
CA ASN A 199 12.89 23.07 1.81
C ASN A 199 13.74 21.94 2.39
N LEU A 200 13.14 20.76 2.67
CA LEU A 200 13.80 19.62 3.30
C LEU A 200 15.13 19.26 2.62
N GLN A 201 15.15 19.18 1.28
CA GLN A 201 16.38 18.80 0.56
C GLN A 201 17.51 19.83 0.76
N GLU A 202 17.18 21.12 0.72
CA GLU A 202 18.16 22.19 0.98
C GLU A 202 18.68 22.13 2.42
N GLN A 203 17.81 21.79 3.38
CA GLN A 203 18.19 21.63 4.78
C GLN A 203 19.08 20.40 4.99
N ILE A 204 18.79 19.27 4.35
CA ILE A 204 19.63 18.05 4.39
C ILE A 204 21.01 18.33 3.80
N ASP A 205 21.07 19.04 2.68
CA ASP A 205 22.32 19.36 2.00
C ASP A 205 23.18 20.30 2.87
N ALA A 206 22.55 21.29 3.52
CA ALA A 206 23.17 22.26 4.41
C ALA A 206 23.55 21.70 5.78
N TRP A 207 22.92 20.61 6.22
CA TRP A 207 23.16 20.00 7.52
C TRP A 207 24.62 19.50 7.64
N GLN A 208 25.21 19.67 8.82
CA GLN A 208 26.57 19.24 9.13
C GLN A 208 26.59 18.46 10.45
N PRO A 209 27.39 17.38 10.56
CA PRO A 209 27.58 16.64 11.80
C PRO A 209 28.03 17.57 12.92
N GLN A 210 27.40 17.48 14.10
CA GLN A 210 27.74 18.32 15.25
C GLN A 210 28.79 17.69 16.16
N SER A 211 29.01 16.38 16.03
CA SER A 211 29.94 15.58 16.82
C SER A 211 30.63 14.49 15.98
N GLU A 212 31.67 13.85 16.53
CA GLU A 212 32.26 12.65 15.91
C GLU A 212 31.33 11.43 16.01
N GLU A 213 30.44 11.39 17.00
CA GLU A 213 29.38 10.35 17.12
C GLU A 213 28.39 10.42 15.95
N ASP A 214 28.13 11.61 15.41
CA ASP A 214 27.28 11.80 14.21
C ASP A 214 27.88 11.23 12.92
N LYS A 215 29.14 10.79 12.96
CA LYS A 215 29.87 10.16 11.85
C LYS A 215 30.04 8.66 12.04
N GLU A 216 29.64 8.12 13.19
CA GLU A 216 29.76 6.69 13.45
C GLU A 216 28.78 5.89 12.58
N PRO A 217 29.17 4.66 12.16
CA PRO A 217 28.31 3.81 11.36
C PRO A 217 26.97 3.58 12.06
N VAL A 218 25.88 3.81 11.33
CA VAL A 218 24.54 3.61 11.89
C VAL A 218 24.25 2.11 11.84
N THR A 219 24.20 1.48 13.01
CA THR A 219 23.71 0.11 13.14
C THR A 219 22.19 0.16 13.17
N VAL A 220 21.55 -0.17 12.06
CA VAL A 220 20.09 -0.29 12.01
C VAL A 220 19.72 -1.71 12.45
N ASP A 221 19.03 -1.82 13.57
CA ASP A 221 18.44 -3.08 14.02
C ASP A 221 17.10 -3.29 13.30
N PHE A 222 17.14 -4.06 12.21
CA PHE A 222 15.95 -4.38 11.42
C PHE A 222 15.00 -5.37 12.11
N SER A 223 15.31 -5.87 13.30
CA SER A 223 14.40 -6.75 14.04
C SER A 223 13.13 -6.04 14.54
N LYS A 224 13.13 -4.69 14.55
CA LYS A 224 12.05 -3.85 15.10
C LYS A 224 11.36 -2.90 14.12
N MET A 225 11.96 -2.62 12.97
CA MET A 225 11.49 -1.55 12.08
C MET A 225 11.11 -2.11 10.73
N VAL A 226 9.81 -2.21 10.39
CA VAL A 226 9.51 -2.44 8.99
C VAL A 226 8.18 -1.93 8.39
N ALA A 227 8.25 -0.70 7.89
CA ALA A 227 7.84 -0.29 6.55
C ALA A 227 8.48 1.09 6.32
N TYR A 228 9.70 1.14 5.74
CA TYR A 228 10.30 2.44 5.41
C TYR A 228 9.95 2.79 3.97
N LEU A 229 9.27 3.92 3.83
CA LEU A 229 8.63 4.37 2.61
C LEU A 229 9.38 5.57 2.08
N TYR A 230 9.86 5.48 0.85
CA TYR A 230 9.95 6.66 0.00
C TYR A 230 9.85 6.17 -1.44
N GLY A 231 8.65 6.18 -2.01
CA GLY A 231 8.54 6.34 -3.45
C GLY A 231 9.22 7.68 -3.76
N GLU A 232 10.22 7.69 -4.66
CA GLU A 232 10.86 8.95 -5.08
C GLU A 232 9.84 9.90 -5.74
N THR A 233 8.68 9.36 -6.14
CA THR A 233 7.58 10.05 -6.80
C THR A 233 6.31 10.02 -5.94
N LEU A 234 5.71 11.19 -5.73
CA LEU A 234 4.41 11.37 -5.09
C LEU A 234 3.32 10.64 -5.90
N GLY A 235 2.56 9.75 -5.27
CA GLY A 235 1.57 8.87 -5.92
C GLY A 235 1.99 7.42 -6.11
N GLN A 236 3.21 7.03 -5.70
CA GLN A 236 3.73 5.66 -5.74
C GLN A 236 4.18 5.15 -4.35
N GLU A 237 3.76 5.81 -3.27
CA GLU A 237 4.20 5.47 -1.91
C GLU A 237 3.64 4.13 -1.42
N ASP A 238 2.65 3.57 -2.10
CA ASP A 238 2.14 2.22 -1.90
C ASP A 238 3.11 1.11 -2.37
N GLU A 239 4.16 1.48 -3.11
CA GLU A 239 5.32 0.62 -3.36
C GLU A 239 6.33 0.76 -2.20
N ALA A 240 6.43 -0.28 -1.37
CA ALA A 240 7.14 -0.22 -0.11
C ALA A 240 8.15 -1.35 0.03
N TRP A 241 9.31 -1.03 0.62
CA TRP A 241 10.21 -2.05 1.13
C TRP A 241 9.72 -2.55 2.48
N PHE A 242 9.79 -3.86 2.69
CA PHE A 242 9.45 -4.51 3.96
C PHE A 242 10.44 -5.61 4.35
N GLN A 243 10.27 -6.11 5.58
CA GLN A 243 10.91 -7.21 6.27
C GLN A 243 9.89 -7.67 7.32
N GLY A 244 9.84 -8.96 7.62
CA GLY A 244 8.90 -9.47 8.60
C GLY A 244 8.99 -10.96 8.75
N ASN A 245 8.32 -11.49 9.78
CA ASN A 245 8.30 -12.92 10.06
C ASN A 245 7.12 -13.60 9.37
N ILE A 246 7.36 -14.70 8.68
CA ILE A 246 6.29 -15.53 8.10
C ILE A 246 5.61 -16.31 9.23
N VAL A 247 4.32 -16.04 9.45
CA VAL A 247 3.49 -16.74 10.43
C VAL A 247 2.48 -17.69 9.78
N GLY A 248 2.27 -17.56 8.47
CA GLY A 248 1.37 -18.42 7.70
C GLY A 248 1.83 -18.56 6.26
N LYS A 249 1.51 -19.71 5.66
CA LYS A 249 1.79 -20.02 4.26
C LYS A 249 0.62 -20.78 3.67
N THR A 250 0.05 -20.24 2.59
CA THR A 250 -1.05 -20.84 1.85
C THR A 250 -0.82 -20.67 0.35
N SER A 251 -1.76 -21.11 -0.48
CA SER A 251 -1.73 -20.88 -1.92
C SER A 251 -3.11 -20.51 -2.44
N MET A 252 -3.13 -19.87 -3.61
CA MET A 252 -4.35 -19.62 -4.38
C MET A 252 -4.10 -19.88 -5.86
N GLN A 253 -5.18 -20.10 -6.61
CA GLN A 253 -5.12 -20.21 -8.06
C GLN A 253 -5.81 -19.03 -8.72
N PHE A 254 -5.19 -18.50 -9.76
CA PHE A 254 -5.76 -17.47 -10.61
C PHE A 254 -5.31 -17.67 -12.05
N MET A 255 -6.27 -17.73 -12.99
CA MET A 255 -6.02 -17.88 -14.44
C MET A 255 -5.02 -19.00 -14.76
N ASP A 256 -5.23 -20.19 -14.18
CA ASP A 256 -4.38 -21.39 -14.33
C ASP A 256 -2.94 -21.24 -13.81
N GLN A 257 -2.67 -20.23 -12.98
CA GLN A 257 -1.40 -20.04 -12.30
C GLN A 257 -1.56 -20.22 -10.78
N ASP A 258 -0.55 -20.85 -10.17
CA ASP A 258 -0.45 -21.00 -8.71
C ASP A 258 0.28 -19.80 -8.12
N TYR A 259 -0.29 -19.21 -7.08
CA TYR A 259 0.30 -18.15 -6.29
C TYR A 259 0.59 -18.67 -4.90
N THR A 260 1.76 -18.33 -4.37
CA THR A 260 2.10 -18.55 -2.97
C THR A 260 1.69 -17.34 -2.16
N LEU A 261 1.04 -17.59 -1.03
CA LEU A 261 0.58 -16.57 -0.10
C LEU A 261 1.34 -16.72 1.22
N TYR A 262 1.94 -15.63 1.67
CA TYR A 262 2.59 -15.54 2.98
C TYR A 262 1.82 -14.60 3.89
N ASP A 263 1.50 -15.07 5.08
CA ASP A 263 0.99 -14.21 6.15
C ASP A 263 2.20 -13.74 6.95
N VAL A 264 2.48 -12.45 6.95
CA VAL A 264 3.69 -11.85 7.51
C VAL A 264 3.35 -10.89 8.63
N ALA A 265 4.06 -11.02 9.76
CA ALA A 265 4.04 -10.05 10.84
C ALA A 265 5.01 -8.88 10.54
N LEU A 266 4.44 -7.67 10.41
CA LEU A 266 5.18 -6.44 10.10
C LEU A 266 5.71 -5.71 11.35
N ILE A 267 4.98 -5.78 12.47
CA ILE A 267 5.26 -4.96 13.66
C ILE A 267 5.46 -5.86 14.88
N HIS A 268 6.60 -5.71 15.55
CA HIS A 268 6.93 -6.28 16.86
C HIS A 268 7.30 -5.15 17.84
N ASP A 269 6.38 -4.23 18.11
CA ASP A 269 6.51 -3.37 19.28
C ASP A 269 6.13 -4.14 20.54
N GLU A 270 6.98 -4.10 21.57
CA GLU A 270 6.73 -4.80 22.83
C GLU A 270 5.40 -4.33 23.45
N GLY A 271 4.44 -5.26 23.56
CA GLY A 271 3.14 -5.02 24.18
C GLY A 271 2.00 -4.65 23.22
N GLN A 272 2.24 -4.59 21.91
CA GLN A 272 1.18 -4.42 20.91
C GLN A 272 0.89 -5.72 20.15
N PRO A 273 -0.37 -5.94 19.70
CA PRO A 273 -0.68 -7.02 18.79
C PRO A 273 0.10 -6.87 17.47
N ALA A 274 0.64 -7.98 16.97
CA ALA A 274 1.33 -7.98 15.68
C ALA A 274 0.37 -7.57 14.55
N THR A 275 0.82 -6.64 13.70
CA THR A 275 0.13 -6.30 12.46
C THR A 275 0.48 -7.34 11.40
N LEU A 276 -0.54 -8.00 10.84
CA LEU A 276 -0.38 -9.02 9.82
C LEU A 276 -0.77 -8.48 8.45
N ILE A 277 0.06 -8.76 7.45
CA ILE A 277 -0.23 -8.52 6.03
C ILE A 277 -0.16 -9.85 5.27
N ARG A 278 -1.04 -10.03 4.28
CA ARG A 278 -0.94 -11.15 3.35
C ARG A 278 -0.23 -10.73 2.08
N ILE A 279 0.84 -11.43 1.74
CA ILE A 279 1.70 -11.15 0.59
C ILE A 279 1.51 -12.26 -0.44
N ALA A 280 1.22 -11.89 -1.68
CA ALA A 280 1.08 -12.81 -2.80
C ALA A 280 2.28 -12.73 -3.74
N THR A 281 2.72 -13.88 -4.24
CA THR A 281 3.71 -13.96 -5.31
C THR A 281 3.46 -15.15 -6.24
N ARG A 282 3.60 -14.93 -7.55
CA ARG A 282 3.67 -16.01 -8.55
C ARG A 282 5.10 -16.49 -8.82
N ASN A 283 6.10 -15.75 -8.36
CA ASN A 283 7.49 -16.03 -8.71
C ASN A 283 7.94 -17.34 -8.05
N ALA A 284 8.37 -18.29 -8.88
CA ALA A 284 8.79 -19.61 -8.44
C ALA A 284 10.03 -19.58 -7.54
N GLU A 285 10.85 -18.52 -7.60
CA GLU A 285 12.01 -18.33 -6.73
C GLU A 285 11.59 -18.02 -5.28
N TYR A 286 10.42 -17.40 -5.10
CA TYR A 286 9.94 -16.92 -3.81
C TYR A 286 8.94 -17.86 -3.13
N LYS A 287 8.66 -19.04 -3.71
CA LYS A 287 7.61 -19.96 -3.22
C LYS A 287 8.03 -20.87 -2.05
N ASN A 288 9.32 -20.95 -1.77
CA ASN A 288 9.90 -21.95 -0.86
C ASN A 288 10.32 -21.38 0.50
N PHE A 289 9.86 -20.18 0.87
CA PHE A 289 10.05 -19.69 2.25
C PHE A 289 9.17 -20.47 3.21
N GLU A 290 9.62 -20.65 4.43
CA GLU A 290 8.97 -21.47 5.46
C GLU A 290 8.46 -20.62 6.62
N ILE A 291 7.41 -21.10 7.29
CA ILE A 291 6.88 -20.46 8.50
C ILE A 291 7.99 -20.37 9.55
N GLY A 292 8.12 -19.19 10.17
CA GLY A 292 9.15 -18.85 11.12
C GLY A 292 10.39 -18.18 10.50
N GLN A 293 10.54 -18.19 9.17
CA GLN A 293 11.61 -17.43 8.50
C GLN A 293 11.28 -15.94 8.46
N TYR A 294 12.33 -15.13 8.51
CA TYR A 294 12.23 -13.71 8.17
C TYR A 294 12.47 -13.56 6.67
N ILE A 295 11.62 -12.75 6.04
CA ILE A 295 11.79 -12.34 4.65
C ILE A 295 11.78 -10.83 4.57
N ARG A 296 12.39 -10.29 3.53
CA ARG A 296 12.33 -8.87 3.16
C ARG A 296 12.16 -8.71 1.67
N GLY A 297 11.85 -7.50 1.21
CA GLY A 297 11.79 -7.19 -0.21
C GLY A 297 10.89 -6.01 -0.54
N ASN A 298 10.44 -5.94 -1.79
CA ASN A 298 9.65 -4.85 -2.32
C ASN A 298 8.21 -5.31 -2.59
N LEU A 299 7.24 -4.55 -2.11
CA LEU A 299 5.81 -4.85 -2.17
C LEU A 299 5.04 -3.71 -2.83
N TRP A 300 3.97 -4.07 -3.51
CA TRP A 300 2.86 -3.17 -3.79
C TRP A 300 1.74 -3.45 -2.77
N ILE A 301 1.50 -2.52 -1.85
CA ILE A 301 0.55 -2.68 -0.74
C ILE A 301 -0.82 -2.13 -1.13
N GLN A 302 -1.87 -2.90 -0.87
CA GLN A 302 -3.26 -2.47 -1.06
C GLN A 302 -4.04 -2.52 0.24
N ALA A 303 -5.01 -1.62 0.34
CA ALA A 303 -5.94 -1.51 1.46
C ALA A 303 -7.38 -1.62 0.95
N SER A 304 -8.17 -2.47 1.61
CA SER A 304 -9.63 -2.51 1.46
C SER A 304 -10.29 -2.01 2.74
N ILE A 305 -11.24 -1.07 2.64
CA ILE A 305 -11.98 -0.50 3.77
C ILE A 305 -13.49 -0.70 3.56
N TYR A 306 -14.09 -1.55 4.38
CA TYR A 306 -15.53 -1.88 4.31
C TYR A 306 -16.35 -1.35 5.48
N SER A 307 -15.70 -0.92 6.57
CA SER A 307 -16.42 -0.45 7.75
C SER A 307 -15.60 0.50 8.61
N LYS A 308 -16.31 1.36 9.34
CA LYS A 308 -15.76 2.13 10.45
C LYS A 308 -15.60 1.21 11.66
N ALA A 309 -14.49 1.34 12.38
CA ALA A 309 -14.30 0.64 13.65
C ALA A 309 -15.24 1.26 14.70
N THR A 310 -15.94 0.40 15.45
CA THR A 310 -16.77 0.77 16.60
C THR A 310 -15.97 0.72 17.90
#